data_AF-A0A6G0UA37-F1
#
_entry.id   AF-A0A6G0UA37-F1
#
_cell.length_a   1.000
_cell.length_b   1.000
_cell.length_c   1.000
_cell.angle_alpha   90.00
_cell.angle_beta   90.00
_cell.angle_gamma   90.00
#
_symmetry.space_group_name_H-M   'P 1'
#
loop_
_entity.id
_entity.type
_entity.pdbx_description
1 polymer ?
#
loop_
_entity_poly.entity_id
_entity_poly.type
_entity_poly.pdbx_seq_one_letter_code
_entity_poly.pdbx_strand_id
1 'polypeptide(L)'
;MVKYTLLYTNINGRAGGIRLMLDYLKVPFEDKTFERSEWPTVKPTTPFGQVPVLYVDDDKLVLPETLAIYRYLAAKHGAIPDSLEDQALCDAYADHVQDYMSKLVLFVYAVIHQ
;
A
#
# COMPACT_ATOMS: atom_id res chain seq x y z
N MET A 1 0.14 10.12 -19.46
CA MET A 1 0.27 8.79 -18.81
C MET A 1 -0.07 8.99 -17.35
N VAL A 2 -0.79 8.07 -16.72
CA VAL A 2 -1.17 8.23 -15.30
C VAL A 2 0.09 8.21 -14.45
N LYS A 3 0.26 9.20 -13.57
CA LYS A 3 1.43 9.28 -12.68
C LYS A 3 1.09 8.72 -11.31
N TYR A 4 1.91 7.80 -10.82
CA TYR A 4 1.78 7.20 -9.49
C TYR A 4 2.95 7.59 -8.61
N THR A 5 2.67 8.00 -7.37
CA THR A 5 3.68 8.19 -6.31
C THR A 5 3.24 7.41 -5.07
N LEU A 6 4.05 6.46 -4.62
CA LEU A 6 3.81 5.68 -3.42
C LEU A 6 4.61 6.27 -2.26
N LEU A 7 3.93 6.76 -1.22
CA LEU A 7 4.56 7.26 -0.01
C LEU A 7 4.64 6.16 1.06
N TYR A 8 5.85 5.84 1.52
CA TYR A 8 6.06 4.92 2.64
C TYR A 8 7.36 5.20 3.39
N THR A 9 7.55 4.55 4.54
CA THR A 9 8.86 4.55 5.23
C THR A 9 9.89 3.80 4.38
N ASN A 10 11.18 4.09 4.58
CA ASN A 10 12.32 3.44 3.90
C ASN A 10 12.56 1.97 4.34
N ILE A 11 11.50 1.16 4.34
CA ILE A 11 11.49 -0.29 4.52
C ILE A 11 10.41 -0.90 3.62
N ASN A 12 10.35 -2.23 3.52
CA ASN A 12 9.28 -2.90 2.76
C ASN A 12 7.92 -2.82 3.47
N GLY A 13 7.81 -3.35 4.69
CA GLY A 13 6.58 -3.32 5.49
C GLY A 13 5.31 -3.62 4.68
N ARG A 14 4.28 -2.79 4.84
CA ARG A 14 3.01 -2.89 4.11
C ARG A 14 3.09 -2.43 2.65
N ALA A 15 4.09 -1.62 2.28
CA ALA A 15 4.28 -1.16 0.90
C ALA A 15 4.95 -2.20 0.00
N GLY A 16 5.61 -3.22 0.57
CA GLY A 16 6.32 -4.25 -0.19
C GLY A 16 5.42 -4.95 -1.21
N GLY A 17 4.20 -5.33 -0.82
CA GLY A 17 3.25 -5.93 -1.75
C GLY A 17 2.71 -4.94 -2.80
N ILE A 18 2.61 -3.65 -2.47
CA ILE A 18 2.17 -2.61 -3.42
C ILE A 18 3.24 -2.41 -4.50
N ARG A 19 4.52 -2.36 -4.12
CA ARG A 19 5.65 -2.29 -5.06
C ARG A 19 5.65 -3.50 -6.00
N LEU A 20 5.53 -4.70 -5.46
CA LEU A 20 5.45 -5.94 -6.26
C LEU A 20 4.28 -5.92 -7.24
N MET A 21 3.12 -5.41 -6.83
CA MET A 21 1.95 -5.31 -7.69
C MET A 21 2.17 -4.31 -8.84
N LEU A 22 2.73 -3.14 -8.56
CA LEU A 22 3.06 -2.14 -9.59
C LEU A 22 4.08 -2.70 -10.60
N ASP A 23 5.10 -3.42 -10.12
CA ASP A 23 6.11 -4.09 -10.96
C ASP A 23 5.51 -5.22 -11.81
N TYR A 24 4.58 -6.00 -11.24
CA TYR A 24 3.85 -7.04 -11.96
C TYR A 24 3.02 -6.44 -13.09
N LEU A 25 2.29 -5.36 -12.81
CA LEU A 25 1.46 -4.63 -13.78
C LEU A 25 2.26 -3.78 -14.77
N LYS A 26 3.59 -3.71 -14.63
CA LYS A 26 4.49 -2.89 -15.46
C LYS A 26 4.12 -1.40 -15.43
N VAL A 27 3.67 -0.93 -14.27
CA VAL A 27 3.28 0.46 -14.04
C VAL A 27 4.46 1.21 -13.45
N PRO A 28 5.04 2.21 -14.16
CA PRO A 28 6.08 3.04 -13.57
C PRO A 28 5.48 3.90 -12.44
N PHE A 29 6.19 4.00 -11.34
CA PHE A 29 5.80 4.80 -10.19
C PHE A 29 7.02 5.42 -9.52
N GLU A 30 6.79 6.52 -8.81
CA GLU A 30 7.77 7.13 -7.91
C GLU A 30 7.63 6.49 -6.52
N ASP A 31 8.68 5.84 -6.03
CA ASP A 31 8.75 5.33 -4.66
C ASP A 31 9.29 6.42 -3.73
N LYS A 32 8.38 7.19 -3.13
CA LYS A 32 8.73 8.29 -2.23
C LYS A 32 8.89 7.76 -0.83
N THR A 33 10.13 7.56 -0.41
CA THR A 33 10.45 7.11 0.95
C THR A 33 10.86 8.26 1.87
N PHE A 34 10.64 8.08 3.17
CA PHE A 34 11.13 8.99 4.21
C PHE A 34 11.75 8.20 5.38
N GLU A 35 12.67 8.85 6.08
CA GLU A 35 13.32 8.34 7.28
C GLU A 35 12.40 8.48 8.50
N ARG A 36 12.58 7.60 9.50
CA ARG A 36 11.72 7.59 10.71
C ARG A 36 11.70 8.94 11.45
N SER A 37 12.81 9.69 11.42
CA SER A 37 12.94 11.02 12.01
C SER A 37 12.05 12.07 11.36
N GLU A 38 11.68 11.88 10.09
CA GLU A 38 10.84 12.81 9.32
C GLU A 38 9.34 12.56 9.56
N TRP A 39 8.99 11.43 10.20
CA TRP A 39 7.60 11.04 10.43
C TRP A 39 6.72 12.10 11.12
N PRO A 40 7.20 12.87 12.13
CA PRO A 40 6.40 13.94 12.73
C PRO A 40 5.97 15.02 11.71
N THR A 41 6.78 15.27 10.69
CA THR A 41 6.48 16.24 9.61
C THR A 41 5.63 15.61 8.50
N VAL A 42 5.85 14.33 8.18
CA VAL A 42 5.09 13.61 7.12
C VAL A 42 3.69 13.23 7.59
N LYS A 43 3.53 12.75 8.83
CA LYS A 43 2.24 12.30 9.38
C LYS A 43 1.07 13.26 9.13
N PRO A 44 1.17 14.57 9.43
CA PRO A 44 0.06 15.50 9.20
C PRO A 44 -0.28 15.72 7.72
N THR A 45 0.58 15.33 6.77
CA THR A 45 0.30 15.42 5.33
C THR A 45 -0.43 14.20 4.78
N THR A 46 -0.68 13.18 5.61
CA THR A 46 -1.35 11.93 5.20
C THR A 46 -2.82 11.94 5.63
N PRO A 47 -3.75 11.38 4.83
CA PRO A 47 -5.19 11.48 5.10
C PRO A 47 -5.60 10.94 6.48
N PHE A 48 -5.04 9.81 6.90
CA PHE A 48 -5.38 9.13 8.15
C PHE A 48 -4.24 9.15 9.18
N GLY A 49 -3.22 9.99 8.99
CA GLY A 49 -2.04 9.99 9.86
C GLY A 49 -1.27 8.67 9.82
N GLN A 50 -1.32 7.98 8.66
CA GLN A 50 -0.81 6.63 8.43
C GLN A 50 -0.25 6.51 7.01
N VAL A 51 0.63 5.54 6.82
CA VAL A 51 1.17 5.13 5.50
C VAL A 51 1.02 3.60 5.36
N PRO A 52 0.87 3.05 4.13
CA PRO A 52 1.11 3.66 2.83
C PRO A 52 0.00 4.59 2.33
N VAL A 53 0.38 5.51 1.43
CA VAL A 53 -0.53 6.36 0.65
C VAL A 53 -0.09 6.35 -0.81
N LEU A 54 -1.03 6.08 -1.72
CA LEU A 54 -0.81 6.18 -3.17
C LEU A 54 -1.40 7.49 -3.68
N TYR A 55 -0.57 8.33 -4.29
CA TYR A 55 -0.98 9.53 -4.98
C TYR A 55 -1.08 9.24 -6.48
N VAL A 56 -2.18 9.67 -7.10
CA VAL A 56 -2.47 9.42 -8.51
C VAL A 56 -2.76 10.74 -9.22
N ASP A 57 -2.07 10.95 -10.35
CA ASP A 57 -2.23 12.11 -11.25
C ASP A 57 -2.17 13.46 -10.53
N ASP A 58 -1.02 13.77 -9.94
CA ASP A 58 -0.78 15.03 -9.21
C ASP A 58 -1.87 15.29 -8.16
N ASP A 59 -2.08 14.30 -7.30
CA ASP A 59 -3.00 14.30 -6.15
C ASP A 59 -4.49 14.42 -6.49
N LYS A 60 -4.90 14.17 -7.75
CA LYS A 60 -6.32 14.03 -8.11
C LYS A 60 -7.01 12.91 -7.33
N LEU A 61 -6.27 11.86 -6.98
CA LEU A 61 -6.67 10.86 -6.02
C LEU A 61 -5.53 10.64 -5.03
N VAL A 62 -5.85 10.75 -3.74
CA VAL A 62 -4.95 10.41 -2.63
C VAL A 62 -5.57 9.23 -1.89
N LEU A 63 -4.99 8.04 -2.09
CA LEU A 63 -5.57 6.78 -1.66
C LEU A 63 -4.77 6.21 -0.46
N PRO A 64 -5.28 6.33 0.77
CA PRO A 64 -4.75 5.59 1.91
C PRO A 64 -5.19 4.12 1.88
N GLU A 65 -4.68 3.32 2.80
CA GLU A 65 -4.99 1.89 3.01
C GLU A 65 -4.45 0.91 1.97
N THR A 66 -3.68 -0.06 2.44
CA THR A 66 -2.97 -1.05 1.60
C THR A 66 -3.92 -1.85 0.70
N LEU A 67 -5.05 -2.34 1.23
CA LEU A 67 -5.99 -3.16 0.46
C LEU A 67 -6.82 -2.34 -0.52
N ALA A 68 -7.13 -1.08 -0.20
CA ALA A 68 -7.79 -0.17 -1.12
C ALA A 68 -6.88 0.12 -2.33
N ILE A 69 -5.59 0.32 -2.08
CA ILE A 69 -4.57 0.49 -3.13
C ILE A 69 -4.50 -0.76 -4.03
N TYR A 70 -4.48 -1.97 -3.47
CA TYR A 70 -4.50 -3.20 -4.28
C TYR A 70 -5.71 -3.28 -5.19
N ARG A 71 -6.92 -3.13 -4.63
CA ARG A 71 -8.16 -3.19 -5.42
C ARG A 71 -8.19 -2.13 -6.52
N TYR A 72 -7.77 -0.91 -6.21
CA TYR A 72 -7.70 0.17 -7.19
C TYR A 72 -6.74 -0.15 -8.34
N LEU A 73 -5.52 -0.60 -8.04
CA LEU A 73 -4.55 -0.97 -9.07
C LEU A 73 -5.02 -2.17 -9.90
N ALA A 74 -5.61 -3.19 -9.27
CA ALA A 74 -6.17 -4.34 -9.97
C ALA A 74 -7.25 -3.89 -10.97
N ALA A 75 -8.25 -3.15 -10.50
CA ALA A 75 -9.34 -2.68 -11.34
C ALA A 75 -8.86 -1.74 -12.45
N LYS A 76 -7.96 -0.81 -12.13
CA LYS A 76 -7.45 0.18 -13.08
C LYS A 76 -6.67 -0.45 -14.23
N HIS A 77 -6.00 -1.58 -13.97
CA HIS A 77 -5.13 -2.25 -14.92
C HIS A 77 -5.69 -3.59 -15.44
N GLY A 78 -6.98 -3.88 -15.18
CA GLY A 78 -7.63 -5.08 -15.70
C GLY A 78 -7.12 -6.40 -15.10
N ALA A 79 -6.58 -6.34 -13.87
CA ALA A 79 -6.13 -7.50 -13.11
C ALA A 79 -7.16 -7.92 -12.04
N ILE A 80 -8.45 -7.78 -12.35
CA ILE A 80 -9.56 -8.28 -11.54
C ILE A 80 -10.04 -9.63 -12.11
N PRO A 81 -10.54 -10.55 -11.26
CA PRO A 81 -11.16 -11.78 -11.73
C PRO A 81 -12.44 -11.53 -12.53
N ASP A 82 -12.83 -12.50 -13.36
CA ASP A 82 -14.02 -12.43 -14.21
C ASP A 82 -15.34 -12.68 -13.44
N SER A 83 -15.27 -13.31 -12.27
CA SER A 83 -16.44 -13.68 -11.46
C SER A 83 -16.44 -12.96 -10.10
N LEU A 84 -17.64 -12.77 -9.55
CA LEU A 84 -17.82 -12.20 -8.22
C LEU A 84 -17.25 -13.13 -7.13
N GLU A 85 -17.39 -14.43 -7.34
CA GLU A 85 -16.90 -15.48 -6.45
C GLU A 85 -15.38 -15.48 -6.36
N ASP A 86 -14.68 -15.37 -7.49
CA ASP A 86 -13.22 -15.30 -7.50
C ASP A 86 -12.72 -13.97 -6.91
N GLN A 87 -13.40 -12.86 -7.18
CA GLN A 87 -13.09 -11.57 -6.55
C GLN A 87 -13.25 -11.66 -5.02
N ALA A 88 -14.33 -12.29 -4.53
CA ALA A 88 -14.56 -12.49 -3.10
C ALA A 88 -13.47 -13.37 -2.46
N LEU A 89 -13.00 -14.41 -3.16
CA LEU A 89 -11.87 -15.22 -2.71
C LEU A 89 -10.56 -14.40 -2.66
N CYS A 90 -10.28 -13.60 -3.69
CA CYS A 90 -9.12 -12.71 -3.71
C CYS A 90 -9.15 -11.71 -2.54
N ASP A 91 -10.29 -11.08 -2.27
CA ASP A 91 -10.46 -10.17 -1.15
C ASP A 91 -10.27 -10.88 0.20
N ALA A 92 -10.86 -12.07 0.37
CA ALA A 92 -10.69 -12.86 1.59
C ALA A 92 -9.22 -13.24 1.85
N TYR A 93 -8.47 -13.61 0.82
CA TYR A 93 -7.02 -13.88 0.95
C TYR A 93 -6.23 -12.62 1.28
N ALA A 94 -6.54 -11.49 0.63
CA ALA A 94 -5.87 -10.21 0.89
C ALA A 94 -6.12 -9.74 2.33
N ASP A 95 -7.35 -9.86 2.82
CA ASP A 95 -7.73 -9.56 4.21
C ASP A 95 -6.98 -10.47 5.19
N HIS A 96 -6.91 -11.78 4.90
CA HIS A 96 -6.20 -12.74 5.76
C HIS A 96 -4.70 -12.43 5.86
N VAL A 97 -4.05 -12.07 4.75
CA VAL A 97 -2.66 -11.63 4.74
C VAL A 97 -2.49 -10.32 5.52
N GLN A 98 -3.40 -9.36 5.37
CA GLN A 98 -3.36 -8.09 6.09
C GLN A 98 -3.51 -8.28 7.61
N ASP A 99 -4.36 -9.20 8.05
CA ASP A 99 -4.51 -9.59 9.46
C ASP A 99 -3.23 -10.20 10.02
N TYR A 100 -2.61 -11.12 9.28
CA TYR A 100 -1.33 -11.69 9.64
C TYR A 100 -0.24 -10.62 9.75
N MET A 101 -0.13 -9.74 8.75
CA MET A 101 0.85 -8.66 8.73
C MET A 101 0.67 -7.70 9.91
N SER A 102 -0.57 -7.41 10.29
CA SER A 102 -0.86 -6.54 11.44
C SER A 102 -0.38 -7.13 12.76
N LYS A 103 -0.47 -8.45 12.93
CA LYS A 103 0.07 -9.16 14.11
C LYS A 103 1.60 -9.22 14.08
N LEU A 104 2.20 -9.46 12.90
CA LEU A 104 3.64 -9.51 12.72
C LEU A 104 4.31 -8.16 13.05
N VAL A 105 3.70 -7.04 12.66
CA VAL A 105 4.21 -5.69 12.97
C VAL A 105 4.34 -5.47 14.48
N LEU A 106 3.33 -5.89 15.26
CA LEU A 106 3.38 -5.78 16.72
C LEU A 106 4.52 -6.61 17.31
N PHE A 107 4.70 -7.84 16.81
CA PHE A 107 5.80 -8.70 17.24
C PHE A 107 7.18 -8.10 16.90
N VAL A 108 7.38 -7.65 15.66
CA VAL A 108 8.63 -7.02 15.22
C VAL A 108 8.94 -5.79 16.06
N TYR A 109 7.95 -4.94 16.33
CA TYR A 109 8.12 -3.78 17.19
C TYR A 109 8.55 -4.17 18.61
N ALA A 110 7.93 -5.20 19.19
CA ALA A 110 8.26 -5.68 20.53
C ALA A 110 9.66 -6.32 20.63
N VAL A 111 10.17 -6.91 19.55
CA VAL A 111 11.51 -7.52 19.50
C VAL A 111 12.61 -6.47 19.27
N ILE A 112 12.36 -5.47 18.42
CA ILE A 112 13.36 -4.45 18.04
C ILE A 112 13.51 -3.35 19.11
N HIS A 113 12.49 -3.16 19.95
CA HIS A 113 12.48 -2.12 20.98
C HIS A 113 12.63 -2.64 22.43
N GLN A 114 13.18 -3.85 22.58
CA GLN A 114 13.80 -4.33 23.83
C GLN A 114 15.26 -3.91 23.88
#